data_AF-A0A6P4D871-F1
#
_entry.id   AF-A0A6P4D871-F1
#
_cell.length_a   1.000
_cell.length_b   1.000
_cell.length_c   1.000
_cell.angle_alpha   90.00
_cell.angle_beta   90.00
_cell.angle_gamma   90.00
#
_symmetry.space_group_name_H-M   'P 1'
#
loop_
_entity.id
_entity.type
_entity.pdbx_description
1 polymer ?
#
loop_
_entity_poly.entity_id
_entity_poly.type
_entity_poly.pdbx_seq_one_letter_code
_entity_poly.pdbx_strand_id
1 'polypeptide(L)'
;MKASTSGWCLGPKTASHPGFSRNGCSFLGASSYAASVLVHRNRGISCSFQKDSSVKVLRRILESPGVHQGPACFDALSAKLVQDAGFSFCFTSGFSISAARLGLPDTGLISYGEMVDQSRLISQAVSIPVIGDADNGYGNPMNVKRTLKGYISAGLAGIILEDQVSPKACGHTRGRKVVSREEAVMRIKAAVDARRESGSDIVIVARTDSRQALSMDEALTRARAFGDAGADVLFIDALTSKEEMMAFCQVSPLIPKMGNMLEGGGKTPILTPLELEEIGFKLVAYPLSLIGVSIRAMQDSLAAIRGGRIPPPGSMPSFEEIKDILGFNTYYEEEKRYATSTFSKRDSGSLYSIQRRDQYDTEQTSQSPKDPIVEVITPEVYNKYGGDGSRDPFSGIWSRTLRVKITGRDGFEKLDLRIPAGFLDGLTNIVPALGGVNIKELLDDAAEEIGGKKLLDFNDRMGDRIQVFLE
;
A
#
# COMPACT_ATOMS: atom_id res chain seq x y z
N MET A 1 49.25 -38.72 -11.57
CA MET A 1 49.80 -39.83 -10.74
C MET A 1 51.01 -39.32 -9.96
N LYS A 2 51.27 -39.91 -8.77
CA LYS A 2 52.40 -39.79 -7.81
C LYS A 2 53.62 -38.90 -8.21
N ALA A 3 54.16 -37.97 -7.41
CA ALA A 3 54.38 -37.82 -5.95
C ALA A 3 55.63 -38.52 -5.36
N SER A 4 56.53 -37.73 -4.74
CA SER A 4 57.45 -38.04 -3.61
C SER A 4 58.40 -36.83 -3.35
N THR A 5 58.98 -36.51 -2.19
CA THR A 5 58.61 -36.42 -0.76
C THR A 5 59.89 -36.28 0.08
N SER A 6 59.95 -35.27 0.97
CA SER A 6 60.71 -35.24 2.25
C SER A 6 60.41 -33.90 2.95
N GLY A 7 60.07 -33.75 4.25
CA GLY A 7 60.11 -34.63 5.44
C GLY A 7 61.51 -34.59 6.08
N TRP A 8 61.79 -34.18 7.33
CA TRP A 8 61.21 -34.44 8.67
C TRP A 8 61.81 -33.43 9.69
N CYS A 9 61.36 -33.19 10.94
CA CYS A 9 60.03 -33.24 11.60
C CYS A 9 60.11 -32.72 13.09
N LEU A 10 58.97 -32.34 13.67
CA LEU A 10 58.58 -32.40 15.12
C LEU A 10 59.33 -31.60 16.22
N GLY A 11 58.56 -31.06 17.19
CA GLY A 11 59.01 -30.91 18.60
C GLY A 11 58.43 -29.73 19.41
N PRO A 12 57.74 -29.94 20.56
CA PRO A 12 56.97 -28.89 21.25
C PRO A 12 57.60 -28.34 22.55
N LYS A 13 57.09 -27.20 23.06
CA LYS A 13 57.25 -26.76 24.47
C LYS A 13 55.98 -26.11 25.03
N THR A 14 55.81 -26.21 26.35
CA THR A 14 54.61 -25.95 27.15
C THR A 14 54.86 -24.95 28.30
N ALA A 15 53.76 -24.45 28.90
CA ALA A 15 53.66 -23.75 30.20
C ALA A 15 54.27 -22.32 30.29
N SER A 16 53.73 -21.33 31.02
CA SER A 16 52.98 -21.34 32.28
C SER A 16 52.27 -19.99 32.59
N HIS A 17 51.29 -20.00 33.51
CA HIS A 17 50.71 -18.82 34.20
C HIS A 17 51.48 -18.52 35.51
N PRO A 18 51.42 -17.27 36.05
CA PRO A 18 50.40 -16.85 37.04
C PRO A 18 49.91 -15.39 36.82
N GLY A 19 48.94 -14.80 37.53
CA GLY A 19 47.97 -15.33 38.51
C GLY A 19 47.15 -14.20 39.20
N PHE A 20 45.86 -14.46 39.43
CA PHE A 20 45.00 -13.98 40.54
C PHE A 20 44.90 -12.49 40.95
N SER A 21 43.67 -11.96 40.93
CA SER A 21 43.04 -11.35 42.12
C SER A 21 41.52 -11.43 42.05
N ARG A 22 40.88 -11.90 43.12
CA ARG A 22 39.41 -11.90 43.31
C ARG A 22 39.02 -10.71 44.18
N ASN A 23 37.78 -10.26 44.07
CA ASN A 23 36.95 -9.99 45.25
C ASN A 23 35.46 -9.99 44.89
N GLY A 24 34.64 -10.50 45.79
CA GLY A 24 33.19 -10.47 45.69
C GLY A 24 32.54 -10.56 47.07
N CYS A 25 31.40 -9.89 47.22
CA CYS A 25 30.42 -9.99 48.30
C CYS A 25 29.13 -9.40 47.71
N SER A 26 28.10 -10.19 47.42
CA SER A 26 27.14 -10.86 48.33
C SER A 26 25.89 -10.00 48.59
N PHE A 27 24.73 -10.64 48.45
CA PHE A 27 23.39 -10.05 48.64
C PHE A 27 23.16 -9.61 50.08
N LEU A 28 22.38 -8.54 50.28
CA LEU A 28 21.35 -8.41 51.34
C LEU A 28 20.54 -7.10 51.18
N GLY A 29 19.26 -7.14 51.58
CA GLY A 29 18.53 -5.96 52.05
C GLY A 29 17.76 -5.14 51.02
N ALA A 30 16.46 -5.41 50.88
CA ALA A 30 15.51 -4.40 50.41
C ALA A 30 15.20 -3.42 51.56
N SER A 31 15.25 -2.11 51.31
CA SER A 31 14.52 -1.13 52.13
C SER A 31 14.27 0.17 51.35
N SER A 32 13.08 0.72 51.54
CA SER A 32 12.63 1.97 50.94
C SER A 32 13.28 3.19 51.60
N TYR A 33 13.78 4.14 50.81
CA TYR A 33 13.84 5.54 51.23
C TYR A 33 13.57 6.48 50.05
N ALA A 34 12.58 7.37 50.22
CA ALA A 34 12.32 8.45 49.29
C ALA A 34 13.36 9.58 49.52
N ALA A 35 13.87 10.16 48.44
CA ALA A 35 14.72 11.35 48.49
C ALA A 35 14.25 12.35 47.42
N SER A 36 13.77 13.52 47.86
CA SER A 36 13.43 14.63 46.97
C SER A 36 14.70 15.22 46.38
N VAL A 37 14.84 15.23 45.05
CA VAL A 37 15.98 15.88 44.36
C VAL A 37 15.59 17.30 43.97
N LEU A 38 16.40 18.27 44.41
CA LEU A 38 16.24 19.69 44.07
C LEU A 38 16.34 19.90 42.55
N VAL A 39 15.41 20.68 41.99
CA VAL A 39 15.48 21.16 40.61
C VAL A 39 16.62 22.17 40.47
N HIS A 40 17.78 21.73 39.97
CA HIS A 40 18.77 22.64 39.42
C HIS A 40 18.35 23.05 38.00
N ARG A 41 18.11 24.36 37.81
CA ARG A 41 17.87 24.97 36.50
C ARG A 41 19.13 24.86 35.62
N ASN A 42 19.26 23.75 34.88
CA ASN A 42 20.29 23.64 33.87
C ASN A 42 19.86 24.42 32.61
N ARG A 43 20.78 25.19 32.02
CA ARG A 43 20.47 26.04 30.85
C ARG A 43 20.17 25.15 29.66
N GLY A 44 19.01 25.35 29.04
CA GLY A 44 18.56 24.53 27.91
C GLY A 44 19.48 24.67 26.71
N ILE A 45 20.30 23.66 26.45
CA ILE A 45 20.81 23.39 25.10
C ILE A 45 19.59 22.96 24.30
N SER A 46 19.14 23.83 23.40
CA SER A 46 18.12 23.49 22.41
C SER A 46 18.72 22.46 21.45
N CYS A 47 18.59 21.18 21.80
CA CYS A 47 18.95 20.09 20.92
C CYS A 47 17.85 19.98 19.87
N SER A 48 18.00 20.72 18.77
CA SER A 48 17.12 20.58 17.61
C SER A 48 17.25 19.16 17.06
N PHE A 49 16.24 18.34 17.31
CA PHE A 49 16.06 17.08 16.60
C PHE A 49 15.81 17.39 15.12
N GLN A 50 16.88 17.56 14.35
CA GLN A 50 16.80 17.61 12.89
C GLN A 50 16.23 16.27 12.42
N LYS A 51 14.99 16.30 11.93
CA LYS A 51 14.38 15.17 11.25
C LYS A 51 15.29 14.77 10.09
N ASP A 52 15.76 13.52 10.08
CA ASP A 52 16.61 13.02 9.01
C ASP A 52 15.89 13.16 7.65
N SER A 53 16.65 13.49 6.61
CA SER A 53 16.12 13.53 5.25
C SER A 53 15.74 12.13 4.77
N SER A 54 14.74 12.04 3.89
CA SER A 54 14.30 10.77 3.26
C SER A 54 15.48 9.97 2.68
N VAL A 55 16.43 10.67 2.05
CA VAL A 55 17.72 10.13 1.57
C VAL A 55 18.53 9.43 2.67
N LYS A 56 18.76 10.10 3.82
CA LYS A 56 19.50 9.51 4.95
C LYS A 56 18.78 8.29 5.53
N VAL A 57 17.45 8.35 5.63
CA VAL A 57 16.63 7.22 6.09
C VAL A 57 16.78 6.04 5.13
N LEU A 58 16.71 6.26 3.82
CA LEU A 58 16.91 5.19 2.83
C LEU A 58 18.30 4.56 2.90
N ARG A 59 19.36 5.36 3.08
CA ARG A 59 20.71 4.80 3.26
C ARG A 59 20.83 3.93 4.49
N ARG A 60 20.23 4.32 5.63
CA ARG A 60 20.15 3.45 6.81
C ARG A 60 19.38 2.16 6.56
N ILE A 61 18.36 2.15 5.68
CA ILE A 61 17.66 0.92 5.27
C ILE A 61 18.57 0.02 4.43
N LEU A 62 19.42 0.59 3.56
CA LEU A 62 20.42 -0.18 2.81
C LEU A 62 21.52 -0.77 3.71
N GLU A 63 21.79 -0.16 4.87
CA GLU A 63 22.80 -0.60 5.85
C GLU A 63 22.22 -1.54 6.93
N SER A 64 20.95 -1.39 7.32
CA SER A 64 20.32 -2.20 8.37
C SER A 64 20.18 -3.67 7.96
N PRO A 65 20.25 -4.67 8.85
CA PRO A 65 20.14 -6.09 8.48
C PRO A 65 18.83 -6.46 7.78
N GLY A 66 18.85 -7.59 7.07
CA GLY A 66 17.67 -8.19 6.43
C GLY A 66 17.32 -7.65 5.04
N VAL A 67 16.35 -8.28 4.39
CA VAL A 67 15.73 -7.80 3.15
C VAL A 67 14.59 -6.82 3.46
N HIS A 68 14.42 -5.80 2.61
CA HIS A 68 13.39 -4.76 2.80
C HIS A 68 12.39 -4.75 1.64
N GLN A 69 11.11 -4.94 1.98
CA GLN A 69 9.99 -4.90 1.04
C GLN A 69 9.52 -3.45 0.81
N GLY A 70 9.33 -3.07 -0.44
CA GLY A 70 8.74 -1.80 -0.84
C GLY A 70 7.68 -2.02 -1.92
N PRO A 71 6.38 -1.81 -1.62
CA PRO A 71 5.37 -1.78 -2.66
C PRO A 71 5.55 -0.58 -3.59
N ALA A 72 5.14 -0.73 -4.85
CA ALA A 72 5.14 0.39 -5.80
C ALA A 72 3.80 1.13 -5.77
N CYS A 73 3.85 2.40 -5.39
CA CYS A 73 2.73 3.33 -5.52
C CYS A 73 2.70 3.97 -6.92
N PHE A 74 1.57 4.60 -7.24
CA PHE A 74 1.37 5.33 -8.49
C PHE A 74 0.77 6.72 -8.30
N ASP A 75 0.30 7.06 -7.10
CA ASP A 75 -0.22 8.36 -6.72
C ASP A 75 -0.06 8.63 -5.21
N ALA A 76 -0.44 9.83 -4.77
CA ALA A 76 -0.35 10.24 -3.38
C ALA A 76 -1.17 9.35 -2.43
N LEU A 77 -2.34 8.85 -2.86
CA LEU A 77 -3.21 8.00 -2.04
C LEU A 77 -2.60 6.62 -1.83
N SER A 78 -2.17 5.95 -2.91
CA SER A 78 -1.47 4.66 -2.83
C SER A 78 -0.17 4.77 -2.06
N ALA A 79 0.56 5.89 -2.13
CA ALA A 79 1.74 6.14 -1.31
C ALA A 79 1.40 6.20 0.20
N LYS A 80 0.35 6.95 0.58
CA LYS A 80 -0.14 6.98 1.97
C LYS A 80 -0.52 5.58 2.46
N LEU A 81 -1.31 4.84 1.69
CA LEU A 81 -1.72 3.48 2.06
C LEU A 81 -0.52 2.53 2.27
N VAL A 82 0.59 2.70 1.53
CA VAL A 82 1.84 1.95 1.75
C VAL A 82 2.53 2.38 3.06
N GLN A 83 2.58 3.68 3.37
CA GLN A 83 3.11 4.16 4.65
C GLN A 83 2.27 3.66 5.83
N ASP A 84 0.95 3.77 5.73
CA ASP A 84 0.02 3.49 6.81
C ASP A 84 -0.09 1.97 7.08
N ALA A 85 0.21 1.14 6.07
CA ALA A 85 0.46 -0.30 6.21
C ALA A 85 1.81 -0.65 6.86
N GLY A 86 2.63 0.34 7.22
CA GLY A 86 3.88 0.17 7.99
C GLY A 86 5.14 -0.13 7.18
N PHE A 87 5.13 0.03 5.84
CA PHE A 87 6.32 -0.18 5.03
C PHE A 87 7.35 0.95 5.23
N SER A 88 8.61 0.59 5.47
CA SER A 88 9.70 1.54 5.78
C SER A 88 10.09 2.46 4.61
N PHE A 89 9.73 2.11 3.38
CA PHE A 89 9.98 2.85 2.14
C PHE A 89 9.03 2.34 1.04
N CYS A 90 8.92 3.07 -0.07
CA CYS A 90 8.16 2.62 -1.24
C CYS A 90 8.86 2.96 -2.57
N PHE A 91 8.36 2.40 -3.67
CA PHE A 91 8.76 2.78 -5.03
C PHE A 91 7.66 3.59 -5.71
N THR A 92 8.01 4.36 -6.74
CA THR A 92 7.06 4.68 -7.82
C THR A 92 7.24 3.69 -8.97
N SER A 93 6.15 3.28 -9.62
CA SER A 93 6.19 2.41 -10.80
C SER A 93 5.84 3.21 -12.06
N GLY A 94 6.76 3.32 -13.03
CA GLY A 94 6.48 3.99 -14.31
C GLY A 94 5.31 3.34 -15.06
N PHE A 95 5.19 2.00 -14.96
CA PHE A 95 4.05 1.26 -15.49
C PHE A 95 2.72 1.69 -14.84
N SER A 96 2.68 1.70 -13.52
CA SER A 96 1.46 1.96 -12.76
C SER A 96 1.06 3.44 -12.85
N ILE A 97 2.03 4.37 -12.94
CA ILE A 97 1.77 5.78 -13.22
C ILE A 97 1.25 5.97 -14.65
N SER A 98 1.85 5.35 -15.68
CA SER A 98 1.34 5.43 -17.06
C SER A 98 -0.11 4.92 -17.15
N ALA A 99 -0.41 3.81 -16.49
CA ALA A 99 -1.76 3.27 -16.43
C ALA A 99 -2.75 4.20 -15.71
N ALA A 100 -2.41 4.69 -14.51
CA ALA A 100 -3.32 5.50 -13.71
C ALA A 100 -3.48 6.95 -14.19
N ARG A 101 -2.38 7.59 -14.64
CA ARG A 101 -2.35 9.01 -15.03
C ARG A 101 -2.76 9.24 -16.49
N LEU A 102 -2.44 8.31 -17.39
CA LEU A 102 -2.69 8.47 -18.82
C LEU A 102 -3.72 7.47 -19.38
N GLY A 103 -3.99 6.36 -18.70
CA GLY A 103 -4.73 5.23 -19.29
C GLY A 103 -3.97 4.55 -20.43
N LEU A 104 -2.64 4.72 -20.49
CA LEU A 104 -1.79 4.31 -21.62
C LEU A 104 -0.72 3.27 -21.20
N PRO A 105 -0.28 2.42 -22.13
CA PRO A 105 0.70 1.37 -21.85
C PRO A 105 2.10 1.94 -21.58
N ASP A 106 2.88 1.19 -20.82
CA ASP A 106 4.26 1.52 -20.48
C ASP A 106 5.23 1.26 -21.66
N THR A 107 5.20 2.17 -22.61
CA THR A 107 6.02 2.14 -23.84
C THR A 107 6.75 3.46 -24.06
N GLY A 108 7.15 4.14 -22.98
CA GLY A 108 7.85 5.43 -23.02
C GLY A 108 7.00 6.60 -23.54
N LEU A 109 5.67 6.51 -23.44
CA LEU A 109 4.75 7.60 -23.79
C LEU A 109 4.67 8.68 -22.71
N ILE A 110 4.79 8.30 -21.44
CA ILE A 110 4.82 9.25 -20.32
C ILE A 110 6.12 10.06 -20.35
N SER A 111 6.00 11.37 -20.18
CA SER A 111 7.13 12.28 -20.23
C SER A 111 7.83 12.44 -18.89
N TYR A 112 9.09 12.90 -18.95
CA TYR A 112 9.85 13.39 -17.80
C TYR A 112 9.05 14.36 -16.91
N GLY A 113 8.28 15.27 -17.53
CA GLY A 113 7.52 16.29 -16.80
C GLY A 113 6.41 15.68 -15.94
N GLU A 114 5.67 14.73 -16.50
CA GLU A 114 4.58 14.03 -15.81
C GLU A 114 5.11 13.13 -14.69
N MET A 115 6.23 12.45 -14.92
CA MET A 115 6.87 11.61 -13.89
C MET A 115 7.43 12.43 -12.73
N VAL A 116 8.04 13.60 -12.98
CA VAL A 116 8.48 14.51 -11.89
C VAL A 116 7.30 15.10 -11.12
N ASP A 117 6.24 15.49 -11.81
CA ASP A 117 5.03 16.03 -11.20
C ASP A 117 4.37 14.99 -10.28
N GLN A 118 4.15 13.77 -10.78
CA GLN A 118 3.61 12.67 -9.98
C GLN A 118 4.51 12.33 -8.78
N SER A 119 5.83 12.26 -9.00
CA SER A 119 6.81 11.98 -7.95
C SER A 119 6.83 13.03 -6.84
N ARG A 120 6.58 14.31 -7.18
CA ARG A 120 6.45 15.40 -6.21
C ARG A 120 5.23 15.22 -5.31
N LEU A 121 4.07 14.94 -5.91
CA LEU A 121 2.83 14.72 -5.16
C LEU A 121 2.95 13.50 -4.23
N ILE A 122 3.54 12.40 -4.73
CA ILE A 122 3.84 11.20 -3.94
C ILE A 122 4.76 11.54 -2.76
N SER A 123 5.91 12.18 -3.02
CA SER A 123 6.91 12.48 -1.98
C SER A 123 6.44 13.48 -0.93
N GLN A 124 5.46 14.34 -1.26
CA GLN A 124 4.85 15.28 -0.32
C GLN A 124 3.75 14.66 0.54
N ALA A 125 3.13 13.57 0.08
CA ALA A 125 2.06 12.88 0.80
C ALA A 125 2.55 11.93 1.90
N VAL A 126 3.84 11.54 1.87
CA VAL A 126 4.43 10.59 2.82
C VAL A 126 5.71 11.11 3.48
N SER A 127 6.07 10.47 4.60
CA SER A 127 7.31 10.73 5.34
C SER A 127 8.37 9.63 5.18
N ILE A 128 7.97 8.46 4.66
CA ILE A 128 8.88 7.37 4.29
C ILE A 128 9.67 7.72 3.01
N PRO A 129 10.85 7.11 2.80
CA PRO A 129 11.61 7.34 1.57
C PRO A 129 10.92 6.74 0.36
N VAL A 130 11.02 7.43 -0.78
CA VAL A 130 10.46 7.00 -2.06
C VAL A 130 11.59 6.84 -3.07
N ILE A 131 11.66 5.70 -3.73
CA ILE A 131 12.56 5.44 -4.87
C ILE A 131 11.76 5.60 -6.16
N GLY A 132 12.09 6.60 -6.98
CA GLY A 132 11.33 6.89 -8.21
C GLY A 132 11.85 6.12 -9.42
N ASP A 133 10.95 5.54 -10.22
CA ASP A 133 11.29 5.07 -11.57
C ASP A 133 11.66 6.27 -12.46
N ALA A 134 12.87 6.28 -13.03
CA ALA A 134 13.37 7.34 -13.91
C ALA A 134 13.53 6.88 -15.37
N ASP A 135 12.94 5.72 -15.70
CA ASP A 135 13.02 5.08 -17.02
C ASP A 135 14.49 4.99 -17.49
N ASN A 136 14.73 5.28 -18.78
CA ASN A 136 16.06 5.37 -19.38
C ASN A 136 16.73 6.76 -19.21
N GLY A 137 16.19 7.62 -18.34
CA GLY A 137 16.69 8.97 -18.07
C GLY A 137 16.23 10.04 -19.08
N TYR A 138 15.24 9.72 -19.92
CA TYR A 138 14.58 10.64 -20.85
C TYR A 138 15.49 11.32 -21.89
N GLY A 139 16.52 10.61 -22.35
CA GLY A 139 17.38 11.03 -23.46
C GLY A 139 18.84 10.63 -23.28
N ASN A 140 19.74 11.57 -23.51
CA ASN A 140 21.20 11.36 -23.43
C ASN A 140 21.72 11.61 -21.99
N PRO A 141 23.04 11.48 -21.72
CA PRO A 141 23.58 11.73 -20.38
C PRO A 141 23.24 13.10 -19.77
N MET A 142 23.05 14.16 -20.56
CA MET A 142 22.59 15.46 -20.04
C MET A 142 21.12 15.46 -19.61
N ASN A 143 20.27 14.67 -20.29
CA ASN A 143 18.90 14.41 -19.83
C ASN A 143 18.92 13.65 -18.50
N VAL A 144 19.82 12.67 -18.32
CA VAL A 144 19.99 11.98 -17.03
C VAL A 144 20.36 12.96 -15.91
N LYS A 145 21.30 13.90 -16.16
CA LYS A 145 21.66 14.94 -15.17
C LYS A 145 20.47 15.83 -14.81
N ARG A 146 19.66 16.23 -15.79
CA ARG A 146 18.41 16.98 -15.55
C ARG A 146 17.42 16.15 -14.74
N THR A 147 17.28 14.88 -15.06
CA THR A 147 16.33 13.95 -14.45
C THR A 147 16.63 13.76 -12.97
N LEU A 148 17.86 13.38 -12.62
CA LEU A 148 18.26 13.22 -11.23
C LEU A 148 18.11 14.52 -10.42
N LYS A 149 18.47 15.68 -10.98
CA LYS A 149 18.26 16.98 -10.32
C LYS A 149 16.79 17.29 -10.09
N GLY A 150 15.92 17.01 -11.06
CA GLY A 150 14.47 17.13 -10.92
C GLY A 150 13.89 16.21 -9.85
N TYR A 151 14.38 14.96 -9.77
CA TYR A 151 13.93 13.95 -8.81
C TYR A 151 14.37 14.30 -7.38
N ILE A 152 15.59 14.80 -7.19
CA ILE A 152 16.04 15.43 -5.93
C ILE A 152 15.10 16.57 -5.56
N SER A 153 14.80 17.49 -6.50
CA SER A 153 13.88 18.61 -6.27
C SER A 153 12.41 18.20 -6.10
N ALA A 154 12.04 16.94 -6.36
CA ALA A 154 10.72 16.38 -6.09
C ALA A 154 10.61 15.77 -4.68
N GLY A 155 11.73 15.51 -4.00
CA GLY A 155 11.78 14.91 -2.66
C GLY A 155 12.14 13.43 -2.62
N LEU A 156 12.41 12.82 -3.78
CA LEU A 156 12.75 11.39 -3.88
C LEU A 156 14.08 11.06 -3.19
N ALA A 157 14.10 9.92 -2.51
CA ALA A 157 15.25 9.41 -1.78
C ALA A 157 16.19 8.55 -2.65
N GLY A 158 15.66 7.97 -3.72
CA GLY A 158 16.41 7.23 -4.72
C GLY A 158 15.78 7.31 -6.11
N ILE A 159 16.51 6.83 -7.13
CA ILE A 159 16.01 6.64 -8.49
C ILE A 159 16.32 5.23 -9.02
N ILE A 160 15.51 4.70 -9.94
CA ILE A 160 15.84 3.56 -10.80
C ILE A 160 16.14 4.09 -12.20
N LEU A 161 17.32 3.78 -12.74
CA LEU A 161 17.75 4.23 -14.07
C LEU A 161 18.17 3.01 -14.91
N GLU A 162 17.50 2.81 -16.07
CA GLU A 162 17.67 1.64 -16.94
C GLU A 162 18.50 1.93 -18.21
N ASP A 163 19.01 0.86 -18.83
CA ASP A 163 19.87 0.90 -20.02
C ASP A 163 19.14 0.70 -21.36
N GLN A 164 17.81 0.85 -21.38
CA GLN A 164 17.01 0.73 -22.59
C GLN A 164 17.26 1.87 -23.59
N VAL A 165 17.03 1.57 -24.87
CA VAL A 165 16.88 2.59 -25.92
C VAL A 165 15.61 3.43 -25.69
N SER A 166 15.43 4.50 -26.46
CA SER A 166 14.15 5.22 -26.52
C SER A 166 13.42 4.91 -27.84
N PRO A 167 12.10 4.70 -27.84
CA PRO A 167 11.23 4.54 -26.68
C PRO A 167 11.55 3.27 -25.89
N LYS A 168 11.38 3.31 -24.57
CA LYS A 168 11.58 2.16 -23.67
C LYS A 168 10.35 1.25 -23.67
N ALA A 169 10.50 0.00 -23.25
CA ALA A 169 9.40 -0.95 -23.14
C ALA A 169 9.39 -1.64 -21.77
N CYS A 170 8.20 -1.90 -21.20
CA CYS A 170 8.08 -2.59 -19.92
C CYS A 170 8.88 -3.91 -19.85
N GLY A 171 9.49 -4.16 -18.67
CA GLY A 171 10.45 -5.23 -18.38
C GLY A 171 10.01 -6.68 -18.62
N HIS A 172 8.75 -6.94 -18.97
CA HIS A 172 8.30 -8.29 -19.32
C HIS A 172 7.69 -8.40 -20.73
N THR A 173 7.80 -7.35 -21.54
CA THR A 173 7.28 -7.31 -22.92
C THR A 173 8.24 -7.92 -23.95
N ARG A 174 7.83 -7.99 -25.22
CA ARG A 174 8.67 -8.50 -26.33
C ARG A 174 9.45 -7.37 -26.99
N GLY A 175 10.64 -7.67 -27.51
CA GLY A 175 11.40 -6.73 -28.36
C GLY A 175 12.22 -5.67 -27.62
N ARG A 176 12.49 -5.83 -26.32
CA ARG A 176 13.40 -4.96 -25.55
C ARG A 176 14.75 -4.81 -26.26
N LYS A 177 15.28 -3.58 -26.25
CA LYS A 177 16.58 -3.20 -26.80
C LYS A 177 17.30 -2.31 -25.79
N VAL A 178 18.58 -2.59 -25.58
CA VAL A 178 19.46 -1.80 -24.71
C VAL A 178 20.47 -1.03 -25.54
N VAL A 179 20.98 0.08 -25.00
CA VAL A 179 22.08 0.83 -25.63
C VAL A 179 23.41 0.08 -25.49
N SER A 180 24.48 0.61 -26.12
CA SER A 180 25.82 0.05 -25.95
C SER A 180 26.25 0.05 -24.49
N ARG A 181 27.20 -0.81 -24.12
CA ARG A 181 27.68 -0.89 -22.74
C ARG A 181 28.34 0.42 -22.31
N GLU A 182 29.06 1.08 -23.20
CA GLU A 182 29.68 2.37 -22.96
C GLU A 182 28.62 3.45 -22.70
N GLU A 183 27.56 3.53 -23.51
CA GLU A 183 26.50 4.52 -23.32
C GLU A 183 25.77 4.30 -21.99
N ALA A 184 25.43 3.05 -21.66
CA ALA A 184 24.78 2.72 -20.39
C ALA A 184 25.63 3.14 -19.18
N VAL A 185 26.92 2.81 -19.19
CA VAL A 185 27.88 3.24 -18.14
C VAL A 185 28.00 4.76 -18.07
N MET A 186 28.01 5.47 -19.20
CA MET A 186 28.05 6.93 -19.23
C MET A 186 26.77 7.58 -18.68
N ARG A 187 25.60 6.96 -18.83
CA ARG A 187 24.35 7.39 -18.17
C ARG A 187 24.46 7.24 -16.64
N ILE A 188 24.95 6.11 -16.14
CA ILE A 188 25.17 5.92 -14.68
C ILE A 188 26.17 6.95 -14.14
N LYS A 189 27.30 7.18 -14.82
CA LYS A 189 28.28 8.21 -14.42
C LYS A 189 27.66 9.60 -14.39
N ALA A 190 26.85 9.96 -15.38
CA ALA A 190 26.16 11.24 -15.40
C ALA A 190 25.17 11.42 -14.22
N ALA A 191 24.47 10.36 -13.80
CA ALA A 191 23.66 10.37 -12.59
C ALA A 191 24.52 10.59 -11.32
N VAL A 192 25.65 9.90 -11.20
CA VAL A 192 26.61 10.05 -10.08
C VAL A 192 27.21 11.46 -10.03
N ASP A 193 27.56 12.04 -11.18
CA ASP A 193 28.07 13.42 -11.26
C ASP A 193 26.99 14.44 -10.89
N ALA A 194 25.76 14.28 -11.40
CA ALA A 194 24.65 15.17 -11.06
C ALA A 194 24.28 15.10 -9.56
N ARG A 195 24.47 13.95 -8.91
CA ARG A 195 24.32 13.80 -7.46
C ARG A 195 25.35 14.65 -6.71
N ARG A 196 26.63 14.50 -7.05
CA ARG A 196 27.75 15.28 -6.49
C ARG A 196 27.55 16.79 -6.69
N GLU A 197 27.21 17.21 -7.91
CA GLU A 197 26.93 18.61 -8.26
C GLU A 197 25.77 19.22 -7.48
N SER A 198 24.85 18.41 -6.97
CA SER A 198 23.67 18.88 -6.23
C SER A 198 23.88 18.91 -4.71
N GLY A 199 25.05 18.47 -4.21
CA GLY A 199 25.27 18.26 -2.77
C GLY A 199 24.31 17.25 -2.14
N SER A 200 23.69 16.40 -2.98
CA SER A 200 22.71 15.39 -2.56
C SER A 200 23.39 14.04 -2.43
N ASP A 201 22.79 13.17 -1.63
CA ASP A 201 23.26 11.80 -1.43
C ASP A 201 22.22 10.76 -1.89
N ILE A 202 21.37 11.16 -2.84
CA ILE A 202 20.30 10.34 -3.44
C ILE A 202 20.83 8.96 -3.90
N VAL A 203 20.06 7.90 -3.63
CA VAL A 203 20.41 6.52 -4.01
C VAL A 203 20.19 6.31 -5.50
N ILE A 204 21.16 5.72 -6.19
CA ILE A 204 21.08 5.38 -7.62
C ILE A 204 20.99 3.87 -7.74
N VAL A 205 19.80 3.37 -8.07
CA VAL A 205 19.56 1.98 -8.48
C VAL A 205 19.84 1.88 -9.99
N ALA A 206 20.90 1.19 -10.36
CA ALA A 206 21.23 0.96 -11.76
C ALA A 206 20.60 -0.35 -12.27
N ARG A 207 19.68 -0.21 -13.23
CA ARG A 207 18.94 -1.32 -13.83
C ARG A 207 19.53 -1.69 -15.19
N THR A 208 19.62 -2.99 -15.48
CA THR A 208 19.80 -3.48 -16.85
C THR A 208 18.68 -4.41 -17.29
N ASP A 209 18.24 -4.19 -18.52
CA ASP A 209 17.24 -4.99 -19.23
C ASP A 209 17.91 -5.99 -20.20
N SER A 210 19.26 -6.04 -20.22
CA SER A 210 20.03 -6.82 -21.17
C SER A 210 19.88 -8.32 -21.01
N ARG A 211 19.33 -8.81 -19.88
CA ARG A 211 19.05 -10.25 -19.69
C ARG A 211 18.10 -10.79 -20.76
N GLN A 212 17.04 -10.05 -21.11
CA GLN A 212 16.15 -10.42 -22.21
C GLN A 212 16.66 -9.89 -23.56
N ALA A 213 17.22 -8.68 -23.59
CA ALA A 213 17.60 -8.06 -24.87
C ALA A 213 18.83 -8.72 -25.53
N LEU A 214 19.74 -9.29 -24.73
CA LEU A 214 21.03 -9.83 -25.16
C LEU A 214 21.32 -11.21 -24.53
N SER A 215 21.84 -11.26 -23.30
CA SER A 215 22.18 -12.51 -22.59
C SER A 215 22.33 -12.30 -21.08
N MET A 216 22.42 -13.40 -20.32
CA MET A 216 22.73 -13.37 -18.89
C MET A 216 24.15 -12.85 -18.63
N ASP A 217 25.16 -13.33 -19.36
CA ASP A 217 26.55 -12.90 -19.21
C ASP A 217 26.74 -11.38 -19.45
N GLU A 218 26.03 -10.83 -20.44
CA GLU A 218 26.03 -9.38 -20.69
C GLU A 218 25.39 -8.61 -19.52
N ALA A 219 24.30 -9.13 -18.95
CA ALA A 219 23.63 -8.52 -17.81
C ALA A 219 24.50 -8.52 -16.55
N LEU A 220 25.18 -9.63 -16.25
CA LEU A 220 26.17 -9.72 -15.17
C LEU A 220 27.34 -8.76 -15.39
N THR A 221 27.81 -8.63 -16.63
CA THR A 221 28.90 -7.72 -17.00
C THR A 221 28.49 -6.25 -16.85
N ARG A 222 27.26 -5.89 -17.27
CA ARG A 222 26.68 -4.56 -17.09
C ARG A 222 26.47 -4.20 -15.62
N ALA A 223 25.88 -5.11 -14.84
CA ALA A 223 25.69 -4.91 -13.41
C ALA A 223 27.01 -4.62 -12.69
N ARG A 224 28.09 -5.35 -13.01
CA ARG A 224 29.43 -5.05 -12.49
C ARG A 224 29.89 -3.64 -12.88
N ALA A 225 29.85 -3.31 -14.18
CA ALA A 225 30.28 -2.02 -14.70
C ALA A 225 29.46 -0.82 -14.16
N PHE A 226 28.19 -1.03 -13.80
CA PHE A 226 27.36 -0.01 -13.14
C PHE A 226 27.76 0.20 -11.69
N GLY A 227 28.13 -0.87 -10.98
CA GLY A 227 28.73 -0.80 -9.65
C GLY A 227 30.06 -0.05 -9.67
N ASP A 228 30.94 -0.40 -10.62
CA ASP A 228 32.24 0.28 -10.83
C ASP A 228 32.07 1.76 -11.25
N ALA A 229 30.92 2.11 -11.83
CA ALA A 229 30.55 3.50 -12.16
C ALA A 229 29.99 4.30 -10.97
N GLY A 230 29.71 3.66 -9.83
CA GLY A 230 29.25 4.32 -8.59
C GLY A 230 27.74 4.24 -8.31
N ALA A 231 27.03 3.26 -8.88
CA ALA A 231 25.66 2.93 -8.46
C ALA A 231 25.63 2.34 -7.04
N ASP A 232 24.62 2.68 -6.25
CA ASP A 232 24.47 2.23 -4.85
C ASP A 232 23.70 0.92 -4.73
N VAL A 233 22.88 0.60 -5.72
CA VAL A 233 22.08 -0.63 -5.79
C VAL A 233 22.12 -1.13 -7.23
N LEU A 234 22.23 -2.44 -7.42
CA LEU A 234 22.17 -3.08 -8.74
C LEU A 234 20.82 -3.77 -8.92
N PHE A 235 20.33 -3.79 -10.16
CA PHE A 235 19.13 -4.50 -10.56
C PHE A 235 19.32 -5.11 -11.96
N ILE A 236 19.14 -6.42 -12.09
CA ILE A 236 18.94 -7.07 -13.40
C ILE A 236 17.46 -7.44 -13.48
N ASP A 237 16.76 -6.91 -14.47
CA ASP A 237 15.35 -7.21 -14.66
C ASP A 237 15.13 -8.55 -15.40
N ALA A 238 14.01 -9.19 -15.11
CA ALA A 238 13.56 -10.44 -15.74
C ALA A 238 14.57 -11.62 -15.69
N LEU A 239 15.32 -11.74 -14.58
CA LEU A 239 16.03 -12.99 -14.22
C LEU A 239 15.03 -14.15 -14.18
N THR A 240 15.39 -15.30 -14.74
CA THR A 240 14.45 -16.38 -15.08
C THR A 240 14.50 -17.59 -14.16
N SER A 241 15.47 -17.68 -13.25
CA SER A 241 15.59 -18.78 -12.28
C SER A 241 16.28 -18.36 -10.98
N LYS A 242 16.23 -19.21 -9.95
CA LYS A 242 16.96 -19.00 -8.69
C LYS A 242 18.48 -18.98 -8.91
N GLU A 243 18.97 -19.78 -9.85
CA GLU A 243 20.39 -19.87 -10.21
C GLU A 243 20.87 -18.56 -10.84
N GLU A 244 20.06 -17.94 -11.70
CA GLU A 244 20.37 -16.62 -12.26
C GLU A 244 20.37 -15.53 -11.17
N MET A 245 19.46 -15.61 -10.20
CA MET A 245 19.44 -14.70 -9.04
C MET A 245 20.67 -14.85 -8.15
N MET A 246 21.08 -16.09 -7.84
CA MET A 246 22.31 -16.36 -7.08
C MET A 246 23.54 -15.85 -7.82
N ALA A 247 23.66 -16.12 -9.13
CA ALA A 247 24.76 -15.62 -9.95
C ALA A 247 24.82 -14.08 -9.98
N PHE A 248 23.67 -13.41 -10.02
CA PHE A 248 23.59 -11.96 -9.92
C PHE A 248 24.05 -11.45 -8.54
N CYS A 249 23.63 -12.07 -7.44
CA CYS A 249 24.00 -11.60 -6.10
C CYS A 249 25.52 -11.74 -5.80
N GLN A 250 26.21 -12.66 -6.48
CA GLN A 250 27.68 -12.77 -6.46
C GLN A 250 28.40 -11.67 -7.26
N VAL A 251 27.72 -10.93 -8.13
CA VAL A 251 28.31 -9.73 -8.77
C VAL A 251 28.36 -8.60 -7.76
N SER A 252 29.55 -8.00 -7.63
CA SER A 252 29.83 -6.88 -6.71
C SER A 252 29.20 -7.10 -5.33
N PRO A 253 29.64 -8.11 -4.55
CA PRO A 253 28.91 -8.64 -3.39
C PRO A 253 28.56 -7.57 -2.35
N LEU A 254 29.40 -6.55 -2.18
CA LEU A 254 29.21 -5.44 -1.24
C LEU A 254 28.13 -4.41 -1.67
N ILE A 255 27.69 -4.43 -2.92
CA ILE A 255 26.64 -3.54 -3.41
C ILE A 255 25.27 -4.23 -3.24
N PRO A 256 24.28 -3.60 -2.57
CA PRO A 256 22.90 -4.06 -2.51
C PRO A 256 22.31 -4.50 -3.85
N LYS A 257 21.46 -5.54 -3.83
CA LYS A 257 20.69 -6.01 -4.99
C LYS A 257 19.20 -5.71 -4.80
N MET A 258 18.54 -5.30 -5.87
CA MET A 258 17.10 -5.17 -5.94
C MET A 258 16.49 -6.32 -6.75
N GLY A 259 15.45 -6.95 -6.20
CA GLY A 259 14.58 -7.90 -6.88
C GLY A 259 13.23 -7.26 -7.20
N ASN A 260 12.63 -7.67 -8.33
CA ASN A 260 11.34 -7.17 -8.80
C ASN A 260 10.34 -8.34 -8.89
N MET A 261 9.45 -8.44 -7.90
CA MET A 261 8.49 -9.54 -7.78
C MET A 261 7.20 -9.20 -8.52
N LEU A 262 7.26 -9.18 -9.86
CA LEU A 262 6.15 -8.76 -10.71
C LEU A 262 4.98 -9.77 -10.70
N GLU A 263 3.95 -9.41 -9.96
CA GLU A 263 2.79 -10.24 -9.66
C GLU A 263 1.89 -10.43 -10.90
N GLY A 264 1.38 -11.65 -11.11
CA GLY A 264 0.45 -11.93 -12.22
C GLY A 264 1.08 -12.43 -13.53
N GLY A 265 2.33 -12.90 -13.50
CA GLY A 265 2.91 -13.67 -14.61
C GLY A 265 4.15 -13.07 -15.28
N GLY A 266 4.98 -12.35 -14.52
CA GLY A 266 6.32 -11.95 -14.98
C GLY A 266 7.22 -13.14 -15.32
N LYS A 267 8.37 -12.87 -15.93
CA LYS A 267 9.38 -13.90 -16.25
C LYS A 267 10.13 -14.43 -15.04
N THR A 268 10.12 -13.67 -13.95
CA THR A 268 10.89 -13.92 -12.74
C THR A 268 10.07 -14.77 -11.79
N PRO A 269 10.62 -15.89 -11.25
CA PRO A 269 9.91 -16.68 -10.26
C PRO A 269 9.67 -15.82 -9.02
N ILE A 270 8.42 -15.79 -8.56
CA ILE A 270 8.04 -15.06 -7.34
C ILE A 270 8.51 -15.86 -6.14
N LEU A 271 9.39 -15.25 -5.34
CA LEU A 271 9.97 -15.83 -4.14
C LEU A 271 9.49 -15.08 -2.90
N THR A 272 9.50 -15.76 -1.76
CA THR A 272 9.25 -15.11 -0.46
C THR A 272 10.40 -14.16 -0.10
N PRO A 273 10.17 -13.16 0.78
CA PRO A 273 11.25 -12.31 1.30
C PRO A 273 12.40 -13.12 1.91
N LEU A 274 12.09 -14.19 2.66
CA LEU A 274 13.10 -15.04 3.28
C LEU A 274 14.03 -15.69 2.24
N GLU A 275 13.47 -16.29 1.18
CA GLU A 275 14.27 -16.86 0.08
C GLU A 275 15.10 -15.79 -0.65
N LEU A 276 14.60 -14.57 -0.79
CA LEU A 276 15.32 -13.46 -1.41
C LEU A 276 16.47 -12.97 -0.52
N GLU A 277 16.29 -12.96 0.79
CA GLU A 277 17.33 -12.66 1.77
C GLU A 277 18.44 -13.73 1.75
N GLU A 278 18.07 -15.02 1.75
CA GLU A 278 19.00 -16.15 1.65
C GLU A 278 19.86 -16.11 0.37
N ILE A 279 19.29 -15.63 -0.74
CA ILE A 279 20.01 -15.43 -2.01
C ILE A 279 20.94 -14.20 -1.98
N GLY A 280 20.67 -13.21 -1.11
CA GLY A 280 21.46 -11.99 -0.95
C GLY A 280 20.83 -10.72 -1.56
N PHE A 281 19.52 -10.69 -1.78
CA PHE A 281 18.81 -9.45 -2.13
C PHE A 281 18.65 -8.51 -0.93
N LYS A 282 18.53 -7.22 -1.23
CA LYS A 282 18.38 -6.15 -0.24
C LYS A 282 17.05 -5.43 -0.32
N LEU A 283 16.60 -5.12 -1.54
CA LEU A 283 15.32 -4.45 -1.79
C LEU A 283 14.42 -5.38 -2.62
N VAL A 284 13.13 -5.39 -2.32
CA VAL A 284 12.13 -6.16 -3.08
C VAL A 284 10.98 -5.24 -3.46
N ALA A 285 10.76 -5.08 -4.76
CA ALA A 285 9.65 -4.32 -5.32
C ALA A 285 8.43 -5.21 -5.61
N TYR A 286 7.24 -4.68 -5.34
CA TYR A 286 5.93 -5.25 -5.68
C TYR A 286 5.20 -4.28 -6.62
N PRO A 287 5.46 -4.39 -7.94
CA PRO A 287 5.11 -3.35 -8.92
C PRO A 287 3.63 -3.31 -9.32
N LEU A 288 2.92 -4.45 -9.30
CA LEU A 288 1.58 -4.59 -9.90
C LEU A 288 0.45 -4.79 -8.88
N SER A 289 0.72 -5.24 -7.65
CA SER A 289 -0.34 -5.53 -6.66
C SER A 289 -1.36 -4.38 -6.51
N LEU A 290 -0.89 -3.16 -6.21
CA LEU A 290 -1.79 -2.04 -5.93
C LEU A 290 -2.63 -1.65 -7.15
N ILE A 291 -2.01 -1.48 -8.32
CA ILE A 291 -2.73 -1.07 -9.53
C ILE A 291 -3.68 -2.17 -10.04
N GLY A 292 -3.27 -3.45 -9.95
CA GLY A 292 -4.09 -4.59 -10.35
C GLY A 292 -5.33 -4.76 -9.48
N VAL A 293 -5.17 -4.65 -8.15
CA VAL A 293 -6.30 -4.67 -7.20
C VAL A 293 -7.21 -3.47 -7.42
N SER A 294 -6.67 -2.25 -7.61
CA SER A 294 -7.48 -1.06 -7.90
C SER A 294 -8.29 -1.20 -9.19
N ILE A 295 -7.69 -1.69 -10.28
CA ILE A 295 -8.38 -1.95 -11.55
C ILE A 295 -9.54 -2.93 -11.32
N ARG A 296 -9.32 -4.03 -10.59
CA ARG A 296 -10.34 -5.03 -10.34
C ARG A 296 -11.49 -4.49 -9.49
N ALA A 297 -11.17 -3.80 -8.39
CA ALA A 297 -12.16 -3.20 -7.51
C ALA A 297 -13.03 -2.15 -8.24
N MET A 298 -12.43 -1.34 -9.12
CA MET A 298 -13.18 -0.40 -9.97
C MET A 298 -14.08 -1.12 -10.98
N GLN A 299 -13.59 -2.17 -11.64
CA GLN A 299 -14.39 -2.97 -12.59
C GLN A 299 -15.60 -3.63 -11.93
N ASP A 300 -15.41 -4.28 -10.77
CA ASP A 300 -16.49 -4.91 -10.02
C ASP A 300 -17.51 -3.87 -9.51
N SER A 301 -17.03 -2.69 -9.07
CA SER A 301 -17.91 -1.59 -8.65
C SER A 301 -18.76 -1.05 -9.80
N LEU A 302 -18.15 -0.82 -10.97
CA LEU A 302 -18.85 -0.35 -12.16
C LEU A 302 -19.85 -1.41 -12.68
N ALA A 303 -19.54 -2.70 -12.58
CA ALA A 303 -20.45 -3.78 -12.92
C ALA A 303 -21.67 -3.82 -11.99
N ALA A 304 -21.48 -3.61 -10.68
CA ALA A 304 -22.59 -3.49 -9.73
C ALA A 304 -23.48 -2.29 -10.05
N ILE A 305 -22.89 -1.11 -10.24
CA ILE A 305 -23.61 0.16 -10.53
C ILE A 305 -24.41 0.04 -11.83
N ARG A 306 -23.82 -0.52 -12.89
CA ARG A 306 -24.53 -0.79 -14.16
C ARG A 306 -25.71 -1.76 -13.99
N GLY A 307 -25.64 -2.66 -13.01
CA GLY A 307 -26.72 -3.55 -12.60
C GLY A 307 -27.71 -2.96 -11.60
N GLY A 308 -27.69 -1.64 -11.35
CA GLY A 308 -28.61 -0.95 -10.44
C GLY A 308 -28.32 -1.15 -8.96
N ARG A 309 -27.11 -1.58 -8.58
CA ARG A 309 -26.71 -1.84 -7.19
C ARG A 309 -25.43 -1.09 -6.83
N ILE A 310 -25.29 -0.70 -5.57
CA ILE A 310 -23.99 -0.23 -5.05
C ILE A 310 -23.12 -1.44 -4.64
N PRO A 311 -21.78 -1.29 -4.60
CA PRO A 311 -20.90 -2.29 -3.99
C PRO A 311 -21.31 -2.56 -2.53
N PRO A 312 -21.23 -3.81 -2.04
CA PRO A 312 -21.59 -4.11 -0.66
C PRO A 312 -20.56 -3.49 0.31
N PRO A 313 -20.94 -3.19 1.57
CA PRO A 313 -20.05 -2.54 2.55
C PRO A 313 -18.73 -3.29 2.83
N GLY A 314 -18.67 -4.61 2.60
CA GLY A 314 -17.42 -5.38 2.72
C GLY A 314 -16.44 -5.22 1.55
N SER A 315 -16.78 -4.44 0.52
CA SER A 315 -15.95 -4.24 -0.69
C SER A 315 -15.41 -2.81 -0.84
N MET A 316 -15.77 -1.89 0.06
CA MET A 316 -15.22 -0.53 0.11
C MET A 316 -15.18 -0.02 1.55
N PRO A 317 -14.22 0.85 1.93
CA PRO A 317 -14.24 1.48 3.25
C PRO A 317 -15.50 2.34 3.41
N SER A 318 -15.96 2.47 4.65
CA SER A 318 -17.01 3.41 5.04
C SER A 318 -16.58 4.87 4.82
N PHE A 319 -17.54 5.79 4.80
CA PHE A 319 -17.25 7.21 4.62
C PHE A 319 -16.36 7.80 5.75
N GLU A 320 -16.47 7.26 6.97
CA GLU A 320 -15.59 7.64 8.08
C GLU A 320 -14.15 7.16 7.87
N GLU A 321 -13.95 5.91 7.43
CA GLU A 321 -12.62 5.38 7.09
C GLU A 321 -12.00 6.15 5.92
N ILE A 322 -12.78 6.50 4.89
CA ILE A 322 -12.30 7.34 3.78
C ILE A 322 -11.85 8.71 4.29
N LYS A 323 -12.62 9.35 5.18
CA LYS A 323 -12.24 10.63 5.78
C LYS A 323 -10.96 10.53 6.61
N ASP A 324 -10.78 9.45 7.37
CA ASP A 324 -9.57 9.23 8.16
C ASP A 324 -8.33 9.01 7.27
N ILE A 325 -8.43 8.12 6.27
CA ILE A 325 -7.39 7.89 5.24
C ILE A 325 -7.00 9.20 4.53
N LEU A 326 -7.97 10.07 4.24
CA LEU A 326 -7.71 11.37 3.61
C LEU A 326 -7.19 12.43 4.59
N GLY A 327 -7.23 12.19 5.91
CA GLY A 327 -6.69 13.08 6.93
C GLY A 327 -7.65 14.20 7.38
N PHE A 328 -8.96 14.04 7.20
CA PHE A 328 -9.97 15.02 7.65
C PHE A 328 -9.89 15.28 9.16
N ASN A 329 -9.62 14.24 9.96
CA ASN A 329 -9.48 14.36 11.42
C ASN A 329 -8.35 15.33 11.78
N THR A 330 -7.15 15.12 11.21
CA THR A 330 -5.99 16.03 11.35
C THR A 330 -6.29 17.44 10.85
N TYR A 331 -6.99 17.57 9.71
CA TYR A 331 -7.38 18.87 9.16
C TYR A 331 -8.26 19.65 10.15
N TYR A 332 -9.33 19.05 10.68
CA TYR A 332 -10.24 19.71 11.60
C TYR A 332 -9.59 20.01 12.97
N GLU A 333 -8.59 19.25 13.40
CA GLU A 333 -7.80 19.56 14.59
C GLU A 333 -6.85 20.73 14.39
N GLU A 334 -6.24 20.86 13.21
CA GLU A 334 -5.38 21.97 12.84
C GLU A 334 -6.21 23.25 12.62
N GLU A 335 -7.34 23.16 11.91
CA GLU A 335 -8.28 24.26 11.63
C GLU A 335 -8.76 24.96 12.90
N LYS A 336 -9.08 24.20 13.95
CA LYS A 336 -9.49 24.73 15.27
C LYS A 336 -8.48 25.72 15.87
N ARG A 337 -7.19 25.62 15.53
CA ARG A 337 -6.13 26.53 16.02
C ARG A 337 -6.16 27.90 15.35
N TYR A 338 -6.75 27.99 14.16
CA TYR A 338 -6.89 29.22 13.37
C TYR A 338 -8.33 29.75 13.36
N ALA A 339 -9.24 29.11 14.10
CA ALA A 339 -10.62 29.55 14.26
C ALA A 339 -10.67 30.97 14.85
N THR A 340 -11.16 31.93 14.06
CA THR A 340 -11.33 33.31 14.51
C THR A 340 -12.66 33.49 15.24
N SER A 341 -12.68 34.35 16.26
CA SER A 341 -13.88 34.65 17.06
C SER A 341 -15.01 35.35 16.29
N THR A 342 -14.80 35.64 15.00
CA THR A 342 -15.73 36.31 14.07
C THR A 342 -17.03 35.54 13.79
N PHE A 343 -17.17 34.31 14.31
CA PHE A 343 -18.41 33.51 14.25
C PHE A 343 -19.29 33.58 15.51
N SER A 344 -18.98 34.43 16.51
CA SER A 344 -19.98 34.74 17.54
C SER A 344 -21.01 35.73 16.98
N LYS A 345 -22.27 35.29 16.82
CA LYS A 345 -23.44 36.02 16.27
C LYS A 345 -23.48 36.22 14.74
N ARG A 346 -23.63 35.13 14.00
CA ARG A 346 -24.69 35.04 13.00
C ARG A 346 -25.49 33.77 13.22
N ASP A 347 -26.82 33.88 13.23
CA ASP A 347 -27.72 32.74 13.34
C ASP A 347 -27.43 31.71 12.26
N SER A 348 -27.68 30.44 12.60
CA SER A 348 -27.64 29.30 11.69
C SER A 348 -28.76 29.40 10.65
N GLY A 349 -28.56 30.24 9.64
CA GLY A 349 -29.35 30.34 8.42
C GLY A 349 -28.47 30.00 7.21
N SER A 350 -28.84 28.96 6.46
CA SER A 350 -28.10 28.47 5.29
C SER A 350 -27.83 29.58 4.26
N LEU A 351 -26.56 29.97 4.11
CA LEU A 351 -26.13 30.99 3.13
C LEU A 351 -25.82 30.37 1.75
N TYR A 352 -26.85 29.76 1.16
CA TYR A 352 -26.94 29.50 -0.29
C TYR A 352 -28.17 30.18 -0.91
N SER A 353 -28.49 31.39 -0.46
CA SER A 353 -29.43 32.27 -1.15
C SER A 353 -28.75 32.88 -2.38
N ILE A 354 -28.91 32.24 -3.55
CA ILE A 354 -28.53 32.83 -4.83
C ILE A 354 -29.26 34.18 -4.98
N GLN A 355 -28.50 35.27 -5.09
CA GLN A 355 -29.06 36.58 -5.38
C GLN A 355 -29.67 36.58 -6.78
N ARG A 356 -30.99 36.47 -6.86
CA ARG A 356 -31.74 36.72 -8.10
C ARG A 356 -31.73 38.24 -8.35
N ARG A 357 -31.00 38.69 -9.38
CA ARG A 357 -31.11 40.06 -9.89
C ARG A 357 -32.38 40.16 -10.72
N ASP A 358 -33.32 41.00 -10.29
CA ASP A 358 -34.41 41.43 -11.14
C ASP A 358 -33.96 42.59 -12.04
N GLN A 359 -34.08 42.39 -13.36
CA GLN A 359 -34.51 43.39 -14.34
C GLN A 359 -34.53 42.75 -15.72
N TYR A 360 -35.72 42.51 -16.28
CA TYR A 360 -36.23 43.16 -17.50
C TYR A 360 -37.61 42.60 -17.85
N ASP A 361 -38.61 43.47 -17.94
CA ASP A 361 -39.93 43.14 -18.50
C ASP A 361 -39.83 42.84 -20.01
N THR A 362 -40.55 41.82 -20.48
CA THR A 362 -41.54 42.03 -21.55
C THR A 362 -42.63 40.94 -21.53
N GLU A 363 -43.83 41.32 -21.94
CA GLU A 363 -45.06 40.53 -21.94
C GLU A 363 -45.09 39.42 -23.02
N GLN A 364 -45.79 38.31 -22.78
CA GLN A 364 -46.99 37.85 -23.53
C GLN A 364 -47.25 36.32 -23.49
N THR A 365 -48.46 35.97 -23.04
CA THR A 365 -49.30 34.81 -23.42
C THR A 365 -48.68 33.43 -23.73
N SER A 366 -49.04 32.42 -22.92
CA SER A 366 -49.99 31.35 -23.32
C SER A 366 -50.28 30.36 -22.18
N GLN A 367 -51.46 29.75 -22.18
CA GLN A 367 -51.88 28.74 -21.19
C GLN A 367 -51.51 27.32 -21.65
N SER A 368 -50.99 26.50 -20.73
CA SER A 368 -50.93 25.03 -20.85
C SER A 368 -50.71 24.41 -19.44
N PRO A 369 -50.97 23.10 -19.26
CA PRO A 369 -51.67 22.60 -18.07
C PRO A 369 -50.80 22.44 -16.81
N LYS A 370 -51.48 22.37 -15.66
CA LYS A 370 -50.87 22.05 -14.36
C LYS A 370 -50.59 20.55 -14.27
N ASP A 371 -49.31 20.18 -14.30
CA ASP A 371 -48.88 18.89 -13.72
C ASP A 371 -48.97 18.94 -12.18
N PRO A 372 -49.28 17.83 -11.51
CA PRO A 372 -49.30 17.78 -10.05
C PRO A 372 -47.87 17.84 -9.50
N ILE A 373 -47.64 18.78 -8.58
CA ILE A 373 -46.38 18.86 -7.84
C ILE A 373 -46.27 17.63 -6.94
N VAL A 374 -45.36 16.71 -7.28
CA VAL A 374 -44.97 15.61 -6.39
C VAL A 374 -44.03 16.18 -5.33
N GLU A 375 -44.54 16.31 -4.11
CA GLU A 375 -43.76 16.74 -2.96
C GLU A 375 -42.77 15.63 -2.58
N VAL A 376 -41.47 15.88 -2.81
CA VAL A 376 -40.41 14.90 -2.48
C VAL A 376 -40.17 14.95 -0.98
N ILE A 377 -40.85 14.05 -0.26
CA ILE A 377 -40.59 13.80 1.16
C ILE A 377 -39.18 13.22 1.29
N THR A 378 -38.21 14.04 1.71
CA THR A 378 -36.93 13.56 2.22
C THR A 378 -37.16 12.78 3.51
N PRO A 379 -36.73 11.51 3.62
CA PRO A 379 -36.84 10.77 4.87
C PRO A 379 -36.05 11.47 5.97
N GLU A 380 -36.75 11.90 7.02
CA GLU A 380 -36.12 12.55 8.16
C GLU A 380 -35.17 11.59 8.87
N VAL A 381 -34.08 12.18 9.38
CA VAL A 381 -32.98 11.48 10.05
C VAL A 381 -33.50 10.67 11.25
N TYR A 382 -33.48 9.34 11.14
CA TYR A 382 -33.69 8.45 12.27
C TYR A 382 -32.53 8.56 13.27
N ASN A 383 -32.63 9.51 14.21
CA ASN A 383 -31.78 9.52 15.39
C ASN A 383 -32.49 10.16 16.61
N LYS A 384 -33.42 9.40 17.19
CA LYS A 384 -34.01 9.66 18.51
C LYS A 384 -34.22 8.36 19.27
N TYR A 385 -33.17 7.85 19.91
CA TYR A 385 -33.30 7.07 21.15
C TYR A 385 -32.14 7.37 22.09
N GLY A 386 -32.44 8.13 23.13
CA GLY A 386 -31.53 8.43 24.23
C GLY A 386 -32.35 8.76 25.47
N GLY A 387 -32.57 7.74 26.31
CA GLY A 387 -33.12 7.88 27.66
C GLY A 387 -34.64 7.72 27.82
N ASP A 388 -35.10 6.49 28.01
CA ASP A 388 -35.98 6.16 29.15
C ASP A 388 -35.77 4.70 29.58
N GLY A 389 -36.01 4.39 30.86
CA GLY A 389 -35.60 3.16 31.55
C GLY A 389 -36.65 2.04 31.55
N SER A 390 -37.24 1.69 30.41
CA SER A 390 -38.04 0.47 30.27
C SER A 390 -37.20 -0.69 29.75
N ARG A 391 -37.40 -1.90 30.31
CA ARG A 391 -36.77 -3.12 29.78
C ARG A 391 -37.31 -3.40 28.37
N ASP A 392 -36.48 -3.18 27.38
CA ASP A 392 -36.76 -3.55 26.00
C ASP A 392 -36.82 -5.08 25.85
N PRO A 393 -37.96 -5.70 25.47
CA PRO A 393 -38.05 -7.15 25.28
C PRO A 393 -37.08 -7.69 24.23
N PHE A 394 -36.65 -6.82 23.31
CA PHE A 394 -35.89 -7.19 22.13
C PHE A 394 -34.38 -7.42 22.39
N SER A 395 -33.82 -6.98 23.53
CA SER A 395 -32.36 -7.04 23.75
C SER A 395 -31.77 -8.46 23.74
N GLY A 396 -32.57 -9.48 24.07
CA GLY A 396 -32.15 -10.88 24.08
C GLY A 396 -32.29 -11.60 22.74
N ILE A 397 -33.28 -11.24 21.92
CA ILE A 397 -33.58 -12.02 20.71
C ILE A 397 -32.64 -11.68 19.55
N TRP A 398 -32.26 -10.40 19.43
CA TRP A 398 -31.32 -9.93 18.40
C TRP A 398 -29.88 -10.41 18.63
N SER A 399 -29.54 -10.95 19.81
CA SER A 399 -28.25 -11.60 20.07
C SER A 399 -28.21 -13.09 19.70
N ARG A 400 -29.33 -13.70 19.31
CA ARG A 400 -29.40 -15.11 18.89
C ARG A 400 -28.96 -15.28 17.42
N THR A 401 -28.72 -16.53 17.01
CA THR A 401 -28.24 -16.85 15.67
C THR A 401 -29.31 -17.59 14.87
N LEU A 402 -29.58 -17.12 13.64
CA LEU A 402 -30.35 -17.88 12.67
C LEU A 402 -29.42 -18.78 11.87
N ARG A 403 -29.73 -20.08 11.84
CA ARG A 403 -29.09 -21.05 10.95
C ARG A 403 -30.02 -21.36 9.78
N VAL A 404 -29.55 -21.09 8.56
CA VAL A 404 -30.30 -21.29 7.32
C VAL A 404 -29.64 -22.42 6.54
N LYS A 405 -30.41 -23.47 6.26
CA LYS A 405 -29.97 -24.67 5.54
C LYS A 405 -30.80 -24.86 4.27
N ILE A 406 -30.14 -25.12 3.15
CA ILE A 406 -30.76 -25.45 1.86
C ILE A 406 -30.22 -26.79 1.38
N THR A 407 -31.11 -27.76 1.22
CA THR A 407 -30.80 -29.07 0.64
C THR A 407 -31.42 -29.14 -0.76
N GLY A 408 -30.60 -29.47 -1.74
CA GLY A 408 -31.03 -29.67 -3.12
C GLY A 408 -32.03 -30.82 -3.25
N ARG A 409 -32.86 -30.77 -4.29
CA ARG A 409 -33.77 -31.87 -4.69
C ARG A 409 -33.08 -33.22 -4.93
N ASP A 410 -31.77 -33.21 -5.12
CA ASP A 410 -30.86 -34.36 -5.29
C ASP A 410 -30.34 -34.92 -3.95
N GLY A 411 -30.72 -34.30 -2.82
CA GLY A 411 -30.31 -34.67 -1.47
C GLY A 411 -28.99 -34.03 -1.02
N PHE A 412 -28.30 -33.27 -1.87
CA PHE A 412 -27.03 -32.62 -1.52
C PHE A 412 -27.25 -31.28 -0.84
N GLU A 413 -26.43 -30.98 0.16
CA GLU A 413 -26.46 -29.70 0.86
C GLU A 413 -25.87 -28.59 -0.02
N LYS A 414 -26.69 -27.57 -0.34
CA LYS A 414 -26.30 -26.42 -1.16
C LYS A 414 -25.85 -25.23 -0.32
N LEU A 415 -26.36 -25.12 0.91
CA LEU A 415 -26.08 -24.02 1.83
C LEU A 415 -26.31 -24.46 3.28
N ASP A 416 -25.41 -24.11 4.19
CA ASP A 416 -25.63 -24.16 5.65
C ASP A 416 -24.85 -22.98 6.26
N LEU A 417 -25.58 -21.94 6.67
CA LEU A 417 -25.01 -20.66 7.12
C LEU A 417 -25.61 -20.24 8.46
N ARG A 418 -24.77 -19.61 9.30
CA ARG A 418 -25.18 -18.94 10.54
C ARG A 418 -25.12 -17.42 10.37
N ILE A 419 -26.19 -16.74 10.73
CA ILE A 419 -26.39 -15.30 10.53
C ILE A 419 -26.97 -14.72 11.83
N PRO A 420 -26.49 -13.57 12.36
CA PRO A 420 -27.11 -12.95 13.53
C PRO A 420 -28.59 -12.63 13.27
N ALA A 421 -29.46 -12.85 14.26
CA ALA A 421 -30.89 -12.58 14.12
C ALA A 421 -31.16 -11.09 13.79
N GLY A 422 -30.27 -10.17 14.19
CA GLY A 422 -30.30 -8.74 13.82
C GLY A 422 -30.20 -8.41 12.32
N PHE A 423 -30.02 -9.39 11.44
CA PHE A 423 -29.76 -9.19 10.00
C PHE A 423 -30.87 -9.71 9.08
N LEU A 424 -32.14 -9.58 9.49
CA LEU A 424 -33.31 -10.10 8.74
C LEU A 424 -33.45 -9.52 7.34
N ASP A 425 -33.31 -8.19 7.19
CA ASP A 425 -33.53 -7.51 5.90
C ASP A 425 -32.48 -7.89 4.83
N GLY A 426 -31.32 -8.39 5.26
CA GLY A 426 -30.30 -8.95 4.36
C GLY A 426 -30.57 -10.39 3.95
N LEU A 427 -31.39 -11.14 4.71
CA LEU A 427 -31.53 -12.59 4.60
C LEU A 427 -32.31 -13.01 3.34
N THR A 428 -33.27 -12.20 2.90
CA THR A 428 -34.01 -12.37 1.62
C THR A 428 -33.14 -12.15 0.38
N ASN A 429 -32.04 -11.38 0.50
CA ASN A 429 -31.06 -11.22 -0.58
C ASN A 429 -30.14 -12.45 -0.74
N ILE A 430 -29.98 -13.24 0.34
CA ILE A 430 -29.19 -14.48 0.34
C ILE A 430 -30.06 -15.67 -0.09
N VAL A 431 -31.32 -15.71 0.37
CA VAL A 431 -32.29 -16.76 0.03
C VAL A 431 -33.60 -16.13 -0.47
N PRO A 432 -33.73 -15.85 -1.78
CA PRO A 432 -34.91 -15.18 -2.36
C PRO A 432 -36.24 -15.89 -2.10
N ALA A 433 -36.22 -17.20 -1.87
CA ALA A 433 -37.39 -18.00 -1.54
C ALA A 433 -38.01 -17.68 -0.15
N LEU A 434 -37.31 -16.90 0.70
CA LEU A 434 -37.85 -16.35 1.94
C LEU A 434 -38.56 -15.00 1.76
N GLY A 435 -38.57 -14.45 0.53
CA GLY A 435 -39.28 -13.22 0.20
C GLY A 435 -40.79 -13.35 0.42
N GLY A 436 -41.34 -12.53 1.32
CA GLY A 436 -42.76 -12.55 1.72
C GLY A 436 -43.06 -13.36 2.98
N VAL A 437 -42.06 -14.00 3.61
CA VAL A 437 -42.23 -14.64 4.93
C VAL A 437 -41.95 -13.62 6.04
N ASN A 438 -42.88 -13.44 6.99
CA ASN A 438 -42.68 -12.55 8.13
C ASN A 438 -41.80 -13.20 9.21
N ILE A 439 -40.49 -13.31 8.94
CA ILE A 439 -39.53 -13.94 9.86
C ILE A 439 -39.47 -13.23 11.22
N LYS A 440 -39.79 -11.93 11.27
CA LYS A 440 -39.86 -11.17 12.52
C LYS A 440 -40.96 -11.70 13.45
N GLU A 441 -42.17 -11.92 12.93
CA GLU A 441 -43.30 -12.49 13.69
C GLU A 441 -43.00 -13.93 14.15
N LEU A 442 -42.32 -14.73 13.32
CA LEU A 442 -41.85 -16.07 13.71
C LEU A 442 -40.75 -16.07 14.79
N LEU A 443 -40.00 -14.97 14.91
CA LEU A 443 -39.05 -14.75 15.99
C LEU A 443 -39.76 -14.29 17.26
N ASP A 444 -40.73 -13.37 17.15
CA ASP A 444 -41.55 -12.91 18.27
C ASP A 444 -42.26 -14.12 18.94
N ASP A 445 -42.84 -15.04 18.14
CA ASP A 445 -43.42 -16.33 18.57
C ASP A 445 -42.39 -17.37 19.11
N ALA A 446 -41.10 -17.08 19.02
CA ALA A 446 -40.01 -17.95 19.49
C ALA A 446 -39.20 -17.32 20.64
N ALA A 447 -39.57 -16.12 21.10
CA ALA A 447 -38.83 -15.33 22.08
C ALA A 447 -38.68 -16.03 23.44
N GLU A 448 -39.69 -16.78 23.87
CA GLU A 448 -39.74 -17.44 25.19
C GLU A 448 -39.22 -18.89 25.17
N GLU A 449 -38.89 -19.46 24.00
CA GLU A 449 -38.45 -20.86 23.89
C GLU A 449 -36.92 -21.03 24.09
N ILE A 450 -36.58 -21.73 25.18
CA ILE A 450 -35.21 -22.11 25.55
C ILE A 450 -34.87 -23.47 24.91
N GLY A 451 -33.83 -23.51 24.05
CA GLY A 451 -33.30 -24.76 23.48
C GLY A 451 -33.15 -24.79 21.95
N GLY A 452 -33.54 -23.70 21.27
CA GLY A 452 -33.43 -23.57 19.81
C GLY A 452 -34.64 -24.16 19.07
N LYS A 453 -35.18 -23.43 18.09
CA LYS A 453 -36.48 -23.71 17.45
C LYS A 453 -36.33 -23.73 15.94
N LYS A 454 -36.91 -24.73 15.27
CA LYS A 454 -37.05 -24.70 13.81
C LYS A 454 -38.20 -23.77 13.44
N LEU A 455 -37.88 -22.62 12.85
CA LEU A 455 -38.85 -21.59 12.47
C LEU A 455 -39.54 -21.92 11.13
N LEU A 456 -38.80 -22.48 10.17
CA LEU A 456 -39.29 -22.79 8.82
C LEU A 456 -38.76 -24.13 8.32
N ASP A 457 -39.57 -24.84 7.54
CA ASP A 457 -39.22 -26.08 6.84
C ASP A 457 -40.18 -26.25 5.65
N PHE A 458 -39.75 -25.86 4.44
CA PHE A 458 -40.59 -25.91 3.24
C PHE A 458 -39.75 -26.19 1.99
N ASN A 459 -40.39 -26.58 0.90
CA ASN A 459 -39.74 -26.72 -0.41
C ASN A 459 -40.06 -25.48 -1.25
N ASP A 460 -39.05 -24.94 -1.92
CA ASP A 460 -39.20 -23.80 -2.82
C ASP A 460 -39.82 -24.20 -4.18
N ARG A 461 -40.01 -23.21 -5.08
CA ARG A 461 -40.58 -23.46 -6.41
C ARG A 461 -39.66 -24.27 -7.34
N MET A 462 -38.39 -24.46 -6.99
CA MET A 462 -37.41 -25.26 -7.74
C MET A 462 -37.28 -26.70 -7.20
N GLY A 463 -37.90 -26.98 -6.05
CA GLY A 463 -37.91 -28.27 -5.36
C GLY A 463 -36.78 -28.44 -4.36
N ASP A 464 -36.04 -27.37 -4.02
CA ASP A 464 -35.03 -27.38 -2.98
C ASP A 464 -35.68 -27.19 -1.61
N ARG A 465 -35.24 -27.94 -0.60
CA ARG A 465 -35.77 -27.88 0.77
C ARG A 465 -35.01 -26.83 1.57
N ILE A 466 -35.74 -25.86 2.12
CA ILE A 466 -35.22 -24.75 2.91
C ILE A 466 -35.67 -24.93 4.36
N GLN A 467 -34.71 -24.89 5.28
CA GLN A 467 -34.94 -24.98 6.71
C GLN A 467 -34.27 -23.79 7.41
N VAL A 468 -35.00 -23.16 8.34
CA VAL A 468 -34.47 -22.07 9.17
C VAL A 468 -34.64 -22.44 10.63
N PHE A 469 -33.56 -22.33 11.40
CA PHE A 469 -33.51 -22.61 12.82
C PHE A 469 -33.05 -21.34 13.57
N LEU A 470 -33.68 -21.07 14.70
CA LEU A 470 -33.15 -20.17 15.72
C LEU A 470 -32.30 -21.01 16.67
N GLU A 471 -30.98 -20.77 16.69
CA GLU A 471 -30.03 -21.29 17.69
C GLU A 471 -29.89 -20.22 18.80
#